data_AF-A0A0G4L1C7-F1
#
_entry.id   AF-A0A0G4L1C7-F1
#
_cell.length_a   1.000
_cell.length_b   1.000
_cell.length_c   1.000
_cell.angle_alpha   90.00
_cell.angle_beta   90.00
_cell.angle_gamma   90.00
#
_symmetry.space_group_name_H-M   'P 1'
#
loop_
_entity.id
_entity.type
_entity.pdbx_description
1 polymer ?
#
loop_
_entity_poly.entity_id
_entity_poly.type
_entity_poly.pdbx_seq_one_letter_code
_entity_poly.pdbx_strand_id
1 'polypeptide(L)'
;MPVNSLIVGVDLAPIKAIPKCITFQSDITTDKCRATLRQHLKTWKADTVLHDGAPNVGTAWNQDSFNQAELVLQSMKLATEFLVEGGTFVTKVFRSKDYNPLLWVFNQLFTKVEATKPPSSRNVSAEIFVVCRGYKAPKRIDARFLDPKAVFAELKDQAPNNEAKVYNPEIKKRKRDGYEEGDYTLYKEAPASEFIQTDDPLAILGGYNKLTWAQPKNGDVALAA
;
A
#
# COMPACT_ATOMS: atom_id res chain seq x y z
N MET A 1 -9.34 -28.08 -14.65
CA MET A 1 -10.44 -28.20 -13.68
C MET A 1 -11.34 -29.36 -14.10
N PRO A 2 -11.89 -30.15 -13.16
CA PRO A 2 -12.86 -31.19 -13.46
C PRO A 2 -14.07 -30.67 -14.26
N VAL A 3 -14.73 -31.56 -15.01
CA VAL A 3 -15.83 -31.21 -15.93
C VAL A 3 -17.02 -30.52 -15.23
N ASN A 4 -17.20 -30.79 -13.94
CA ASN A 4 -18.31 -30.29 -13.11
C ASN A 4 -17.89 -29.19 -12.13
N SER A 5 -16.79 -28.48 -12.39
CA SER A 5 -16.38 -27.34 -11.56
C SER A 5 -17.38 -26.19 -11.64
N LEU A 6 -17.71 -25.62 -10.48
CA LEU A 6 -18.48 -24.38 -10.39
C LEU A 6 -17.53 -23.20 -10.63
N ILE A 7 -17.81 -22.42 -11.68
CA ILE A 7 -17.01 -21.23 -12.03
C ILE A 7 -17.93 -20.02 -11.98
N VAL A 8 -17.52 -19.01 -11.23
CA VAL A 8 -18.27 -17.75 -11.08
C VAL A 8 -17.36 -16.59 -11.50
N GLY A 9 -17.77 -15.83 -12.51
CA GLY A 9 -17.11 -14.63 -12.99
C GLY A 9 -17.88 -13.37 -12.63
N VAL A 10 -17.17 -12.34 -12.20
CA VAL A 10 -17.71 -11.02 -11.90
C VAL A 10 -16.88 -9.97 -12.61
N ASP A 11 -17.53 -9.01 -13.24
CA ASP A 11 -16.88 -7.86 -13.88
C ASP A 11 -17.82 -6.65 -13.84
N LEU A 12 -17.25 -5.44 -13.91
CA LEU A 12 -18.01 -4.20 -14.04
C LEU A 12 -18.68 -4.10 -15.41
N ALA A 13 -18.08 -4.67 -16.44
CA ALA A 13 -18.62 -4.75 -17.79
C ALA A 13 -19.44 -6.05 -18.00
N PRO A 14 -20.42 -6.04 -18.92
CA PRO A 14 -21.15 -7.25 -19.27
C PRO A 14 -20.23 -8.32 -19.88
N ILE A 15 -20.29 -9.55 -19.34
CA ILE A 15 -19.57 -10.71 -19.87
C ILE A 15 -20.51 -11.50 -20.78
N LYS A 16 -20.08 -11.80 -22.01
CA LYS A 16 -20.83 -12.71 -22.89
C LYS A 16 -20.89 -14.10 -22.26
N ALA A 17 -22.05 -14.75 -22.31
CA ALA A 17 -22.24 -16.07 -21.71
C ALA A 17 -21.16 -17.07 -22.16
N ILE A 18 -20.48 -17.68 -21.18
CA ILE A 18 -19.45 -18.70 -21.38
C ILE A 18 -20.02 -20.04 -20.89
N PRO A 19 -20.01 -21.10 -21.72
CA PRO A 19 -20.48 -22.41 -21.30
C PRO A 19 -19.82 -22.88 -20.00
N LYS A 20 -20.62 -23.40 -19.07
CA LYS A 20 -20.20 -23.90 -17.74
C LYS A 20 -19.65 -22.84 -16.78
N CYS A 21 -19.78 -21.56 -17.11
CA CYS A 21 -19.47 -20.45 -16.21
C CYS A 21 -20.74 -19.68 -15.87
N ILE A 22 -20.91 -19.37 -14.60
CA ILE A 22 -21.88 -18.38 -14.15
C ILE A 22 -21.16 -17.03 -14.21
N THR A 23 -21.76 -16.04 -14.85
CA THR A 23 -21.20 -14.69 -14.92
C THR A 23 -22.25 -13.66 -14.57
N PHE A 24 -21.88 -12.63 -13.82
CA PHE A 24 -22.78 -11.52 -13.53
C PHE A 24 -22.01 -10.20 -13.49
N GLN A 25 -22.71 -9.13 -13.85
CA GLN A 25 -22.15 -7.78 -13.85
C GLN A 25 -22.31 -7.16 -12.46
N SER A 26 -21.20 -6.78 -11.83
CA SER A 26 -21.22 -6.12 -10.53
C SER A 26 -19.92 -5.43 -10.19
N ASP A 27 -20.01 -4.47 -9.27
CA ASP A 27 -18.85 -3.86 -8.63
C ASP A 27 -18.48 -4.67 -7.38
N ILE A 28 -17.24 -5.17 -7.37
CA ILE A 28 -16.69 -6.02 -6.30
C ILE A 28 -16.65 -5.33 -4.93
N THR A 29 -16.73 -4.00 -4.89
CA THR A 29 -16.73 -3.20 -3.66
C THR A 29 -18.11 -3.17 -2.97
N THR A 30 -19.16 -3.60 -3.67
CA THR A 30 -20.55 -3.47 -3.20
C THR A 30 -21.04 -4.68 -2.42
N ASP A 31 -21.90 -4.45 -1.43
CA ASP A 31 -22.60 -5.53 -0.71
C ASP A 31 -23.51 -6.36 -1.62
N LYS A 32 -24.02 -5.75 -2.69
CA LYS A 32 -24.79 -6.46 -3.72
C LYS A 32 -23.96 -7.56 -4.38
N CYS A 33 -22.73 -7.26 -4.81
CA CYS A 33 -21.83 -8.26 -5.39
C CYS A 33 -21.58 -9.42 -4.40
N ARG A 34 -21.29 -9.08 -3.15
CA ARG A 34 -21.08 -10.07 -2.08
C ARG A 34 -22.31 -10.96 -1.88
N ALA A 35 -23.52 -10.38 -1.85
CA ALA A 35 -24.76 -11.14 -1.73
C ALA A 35 -24.97 -12.09 -2.92
N THR A 36 -24.71 -11.62 -4.15
CA THR A 36 -24.80 -12.44 -5.36
C THR A 36 -23.77 -13.58 -5.36
N LEU A 37 -22.53 -13.32 -4.93
CA LEU A 37 -21.52 -14.38 -4.74
C LEU A 37 -22.00 -15.45 -3.75
N ARG A 38 -22.56 -15.04 -2.59
CA ARG A 38 -23.14 -15.98 -1.62
C ARG A 38 -24.28 -16.80 -2.21
N GLN A 39 -25.13 -16.19 -3.05
CA GLN A 39 -26.22 -16.91 -3.70
C GLN A 39 -25.71 -18.01 -4.66
N HIS A 40 -24.65 -17.73 -5.42
CA HIS A 40 -24.08 -18.69 -6.36
C HIS A 40 -23.24 -19.77 -5.68
N LEU A 41 -22.39 -19.39 -4.71
CA LEU A 41 -21.54 -20.32 -3.96
C LEU A 41 -22.33 -21.10 -2.90
N LYS A 42 -23.46 -20.56 -2.42
CA LYS A 42 -24.30 -21.15 -1.37
C LYS A 42 -23.47 -21.44 -0.10
N THR A 43 -23.29 -22.72 0.22
CA THR A 43 -22.50 -23.18 1.36
C THR A 43 -21.04 -23.47 1.01
N TRP A 44 -20.69 -23.44 -0.28
CA TRP A 44 -19.35 -23.77 -0.75
C TRP A 44 -18.42 -22.56 -0.63
N LYS A 45 -17.12 -22.85 -0.48
CA LYS A 45 -16.04 -21.87 -0.60
C LYS A 45 -15.29 -22.14 -1.90
N ALA A 46 -14.64 -21.13 -2.43
CA ALA A 46 -13.83 -21.24 -3.64
C ALA A 46 -12.47 -21.88 -3.30
N ASP A 47 -12.03 -22.83 -4.12
CA ASP A 47 -10.68 -23.40 -4.04
C ASP A 47 -9.62 -22.39 -4.51
N THR A 48 -10.00 -21.55 -5.47
CA THR A 48 -9.13 -20.54 -6.06
C THR A 48 -9.92 -19.28 -6.39
N VAL A 49 -9.35 -18.13 -6.06
CA VAL A 49 -9.83 -16.81 -6.49
C VAL A 49 -8.79 -16.19 -7.41
N LEU A 50 -9.22 -15.81 -8.61
CA LEU A 50 -8.38 -15.17 -9.62
C LEU A 50 -8.79 -13.71 -9.77
N HIS A 51 -7.82 -12.81 -9.77
CA HIS A 51 -8.02 -11.39 -9.96
C HIS A 51 -7.13 -10.85 -11.07
N ASP A 52 -7.75 -10.40 -12.16
CA ASP A 52 -7.06 -9.79 -13.31
C ASP A 52 -7.37 -8.30 -13.48
N GLY A 53 -8.00 -7.70 -12.45
CA GLY A 53 -8.50 -6.33 -12.48
C GLY A 53 -7.40 -5.29 -12.65
N ALA A 54 -7.66 -4.32 -13.52
CA ALA A 54 -6.84 -3.14 -13.74
C ALA A 54 -7.73 -1.92 -13.98
N PRO A 55 -7.35 -0.73 -13.48
CA PRO A 55 -8.08 0.49 -13.79
C PRO A 55 -7.88 0.88 -15.26
N ASN A 56 -8.70 1.83 -15.73
CA ASN A 56 -8.47 2.49 -17.01
C ASN A 56 -7.17 3.31 -16.93
N VAL A 57 -6.09 2.76 -17.48
CA VAL A 57 -4.76 3.39 -17.49
C VAL A 57 -4.74 4.53 -18.50
N GLY A 58 -4.12 5.65 -18.16
CA GLY A 58 -3.98 6.80 -19.05
C GLY A 58 -4.03 8.15 -18.35
N THR A 59 -4.11 8.18 -17.03
CA THR A 59 -4.02 9.42 -16.25
C THR A 59 -2.56 9.69 -15.86
N ALA A 60 -2.27 9.79 -14.57
CA ALA A 60 -0.92 9.80 -14.03
C ALA A 60 -0.56 8.41 -13.51
N TRP A 61 0.64 7.92 -13.85
CA TRP A 61 1.13 6.60 -13.42
C TRP A 61 0.98 6.34 -11.91
N ASN A 62 1.25 7.36 -11.08
CA ASN A 62 1.12 7.25 -9.63
C ASN A 62 -0.33 7.00 -9.20
N GLN A 63 -1.30 7.69 -9.80
CA GLN A 63 -2.71 7.50 -9.50
C GLN A 63 -3.22 6.15 -10.04
N ASP A 64 -2.87 5.82 -11.27
CA ASP A 64 -3.29 4.57 -11.92
C ASP A 64 -2.74 3.35 -11.14
N SER A 65 -1.50 3.40 -10.69
CA SER A 65 -0.90 2.32 -9.91
C SER A 65 -1.45 2.22 -8.49
N PHE A 66 -1.77 3.35 -7.85
CA PHE A 66 -2.45 3.36 -6.54
C PHE A 66 -3.87 2.78 -6.64
N ASN A 67 -4.66 3.21 -7.62
CA ASN A 67 -6.01 2.68 -7.87
C ASN A 67 -5.98 1.16 -8.12
N GLN A 68 -4.95 0.68 -8.81
CA GLN A 68 -4.74 -0.75 -9.03
C GLN A 68 -4.43 -1.49 -7.72
N ALA A 69 -3.57 -0.93 -6.87
CA ALA A 69 -3.24 -1.50 -5.56
C ALA A 69 -4.46 -1.55 -4.63
N GLU A 70 -5.29 -0.50 -4.63
CA GLU A 70 -6.56 -0.48 -3.89
C GLU A 70 -7.52 -1.57 -4.40
N LEU A 71 -7.68 -1.70 -5.73
CA LEU A 71 -8.52 -2.73 -6.33
C LEU A 71 -8.07 -4.14 -5.95
N VAL A 72 -6.76 -4.39 -5.93
CA VAL A 72 -6.17 -5.65 -5.45
C VAL A 72 -6.56 -5.93 -3.99
N LEU A 73 -6.55 -4.92 -3.13
CA LEU A 73 -6.92 -5.07 -1.74
C LEU A 73 -8.43 -5.36 -1.57
N GLN A 74 -9.29 -4.71 -2.35
CA GLN A 74 -10.73 -5.02 -2.39
C GLN A 74 -10.99 -6.45 -2.87
N SER A 75 -10.26 -6.91 -3.87
CA SER A 75 -10.32 -8.31 -4.32
C SER A 75 -9.85 -9.27 -3.23
N MET A 76 -8.77 -8.96 -2.52
CA MET A 76 -8.31 -9.74 -1.38
C MET A 76 -9.36 -9.82 -0.28
N LYS A 77 -10.05 -8.71 0.02
CA LYS A 77 -11.15 -8.66 0.99
C LYS A 77 -12.26 -9.65 0.62
N LEU A 78 -12.68 -9.70 -0.65
CA LEU A 78 -13.59 -10.75 -1.12
C LEU A 78 -12.98 -12.15 -1.00
N ALA A 79 -11.72 -12.33 -1.40
CA ALA A 79 -11.05 -13.62 -1.30
C ALA A 79 -11.03 -14.14 0.14
N THR A 80 -10.72 -13.31 1.14
CA THR A 80 -10.72 -13.73 2.55
C THR A 80 -12.07 -14.22 3.05
N GLU A 81 -13.16 -13.74 2.43
CA GLU A 81 -14.53 -14.14 2.78
C GLU A 81 -14.94 -15.43 2.05
N PHE A 82 -14.55 -15.62 0.79
CA PHE A 82 -15.07 -16.69 -0.07
C PHE A 82 -14.09 -17.84 -0.32
N LEU A 83 -12.81 -17.68 -0.02
CA LEU A 83 -11.78 -18.69 -0.24
C LEU A 83 -11.79 -19.75 0.88
N VAL A 84 -11.55 -21.01 0.51
CA VAL A 84 -11.40 -22.11 1.47
C VAL A 84 -10.05 -22.03 2.19
N GLU A 85 -9.98 -22.55 3.42
CA GLU A 85 -8.69 -22.79 4.09
C GLU A 85 -7.78 -23.65 3.21
N GLY A 86 -6.51 -23.28 3.09
CA GLY A 86 -5.57 -23.90 2.16
C GLY A 86 -5.71 -23.45 0.71
N GLY A 87 -6.73 -22.67 0.36
CA GLY A 87 -7.01 -22.20 -0.99
C GLY A 87 -5.94 -21.25 -1.57
N THR A 88 -6.08 -20.93 -2.85
CA THR A 88 -5.13 -20.09 -3.60
C THR A 88 -5.77 -18.79 -4.06
N PHE A 89 -5.07 -17.67 -3.89
CA PHE A 89 -5.42 -16.39 -4.47
C PHE A 89 -4.34 -15.97 -5.47
N VAL A 90 -4.73 -15.61 -6.69
CA VAL A 90 -3.81 -15.10 -7.71
C VAL A 90 -4.28 -13.74 -8.15
N THR A 91 -3.39 -12.76 -8.16
CA THR A 91 -3.75 -11.39 -8.51
C THR A 91 -2.72 -10.72 -9.41
N LYS A 92 -3.20 -9.97 -10.41
CA LYS A 92 -2.41 -8.98 -11.15
C LYS A 92 -2.08 -7.82 -10.23
N VAL A 93 -0.82 -7.37 -10.23
CA VAL A 93 -0.34 -6.20 -9.47
C VAL A 93 0.57 -5.38 -10.38
N PHE A 94 0.47 -4.05 -10.32
CA PHE A 94 1.45 -3.17 -10.95
C PHE A 94 2.65 -2.95 -10.01
N ARG A 95 3.86 -3.04 -10.55
CA ARG A 95 5.07 -2.66 -9.81
C ARG A 95 5.03 -1.17 -9.50
N SER A 96 4.74 -0.81 -8.25
CA SER A 96 4.66 0.56 -7.76
C SER A 96 5.21 0.66 -6.32
N LYS A 97 5.16 1.85 -5.71
CA LYS A 97 5.53 2.04 -4.31
C LYS A 97 4.68 1.18 -3.35
N ASP A 98 3.44 0.92 -3.71
CA ASP A 98 2.44 0.21 -2.90
C ASP A 98 2.55 -1.32 -2.99
N TYR A 99 3.45 -1.83 -3.84
CA TYR A 99 3.69 -3.26 -4.04
C TYR A 99 4.14 -3.97 -2.76
N ASN A 100 5.11 -3.41 -2.04
CA ASN A 100 5.67 -4.03 -0.83
C ASN A 100 4.64 -4.13 0.31
N PRO A 101 3.85 -3.08 0.62
CA PRO A 101 2.73 -3.18 1.54
C PRO A 101 1.75 -4.31 1.20
N LEU A 102 1.37 -4.47 -0.08
CA LEU A 102 0.51 -5.58 -0.51
C LEU A 102 1.13 -6.94 -0.21
N LEU A 103 2.40 -7.14 -0.57
CA LEU A 103 3.10 -8.39 -0.29
C LEU A 103 3.16 -8.71 1.19
N TRP A 104 3.38 -7.71 2.03
CA TRP A 104 3.40 -7.88 3.47
C TRP A 104 2.06 -8.40 3.98
N VAL A 105 0.94 -7.78 3.56
CA VAL A 105 -0.42 -8.23 3.90
C VAL A 105 -0.66 -9.66 3.43
N PHE A 106 -0.24 -10.00 2.20
CA PHE A 106 -0.40 -11.35 1.66
C PHE A 106 0.35 -12.39 2.50
N ASN A 107 1.56 -12.09 2.96
CA ASN A 107 2.35 -13.00 3.80
C ASN A 107 1.73 -13.21 5.19
N GLN A 108 0.94 -12.26 5.69
CA GLN A 108 0.17 -12.47 6.92
C GLN A 108 -0.95 -13.50 6.72
N LEU A 109 -1.62 -13.49 5.56
CA LEU A 109 -2.83 -14.28 5.32
C LEU A 109 -2.59 -15.61 4.58
N PHE A 110 -1.45 -15.80 3.95
CA PHE A 110 -1.12 -17.01 3.16
C PHE A 110 0.19 -17.65 3.60
N THR A 111 0.32 -18.96 3.42
CA THR A 111 1.53 -19.72 3.78
C THR A 111 2.70 -19.45 2.85
N LYS A 112 2.43 -19.20 1.56
CA LYS A 112 3.46 -18.98 0.55
C LYS A 112 3.00 -17.93 -0.45
N VAL A 113 3.81 -16.89 -0.63
CA VAL A 113 3.53 -15.77 -1.54
C VAL A 113 4.70 -15.64 -2.51
N GLU A 114 4.43 -15.77 -3.81
CA GLU A 114 5.44 -15.64 -4.86
C GLU A 114 4.98 -14.67 -5.93
N ALA A 115 5.83 -13.73 -6.30
CA ALA A 115 5.61 -12.85 -7.44
C ALA A 115 6.32 -13.39 -8.67
N THR A 116 5.62 -13.42 -9.80
CA THR A 116 6.15 -13.88 -11.08
C THR A 116 5.66 -12.98 -12.21
N LYS A 117 6.51 -12.78 -13.22
CA LYS A 117 6.10 -12.17 -14.50
C LYS A 117 6.11 -13.30 -15.53
N PRO A 118 4.93 -13.82 -15.93
CA PRO A 118 4.87 -14.94 -16.86
C PRO A 118 5.36 -14.52 -18.25
N PRO A 119 5.92 -15.44 -19.06
CA PRO A 119 6.34 -15.14 -20.43
C PRO A 119 5.22 -14.62 -21.34
N SER A 120 3.97 -14.91 -21.01
CA SER A 120 2.79 -14.40 -21.72
C SER A 120 2.48 -12.92 -21.44
N SER A 121 3.09 -12.31 -20.42
CA SER A 121 2.96 -10.88 -20.14
C SER A 121 3.86 -10.06 -21.07
N ARG A 122 3.38 -8.88 -21.47
CA ARG A 122 4.20 -7.93 -22.24
C ARG A 122 5.43 -7.51 -21.42
N ASN A 123 6.61 -7.60 -22.02
CA ASN A 123 7.87 -7.20 -21.36
C ASN A 123 7.87 -5.74 -20.88
N VAL A 124 7.23 -4.86 -21.67
CA VAL A 124 7.11 -3.42 -21.37
C VAL A 124 6.06 -3.09 -20.31
N SER A 125 5.18 -4.05 -19.95
CA SER A 125 4.14 -3.82 -18.95
C SER A 125 4.75 -3.83 -17.54
N ALA A 126 4.27 -2.94 -16.68
CA ALA A 126 4.60 -2.93 -15.27
C ALA A 126 3.88 -4.03 -14.47
N GLU A 127 3.03 -4.83 -15.11
CA GLU A 127 2.29 -5.91 -14.45
C GLU A 127 3.18 -7.09 -14.05
N ILE A 128 2.86 -7.63 -12.88
CA ILE A 128 3.32 -8.90 -12.33
C ILE A 128 2.12 -9.64 -11.74
N PHE A 129 2.25 -10.95 -11.59
CA PHE A 129 1.24 -11.76 -10.94
C PHE A 129 1.79 -12.25 -9.61
N VAL A 130 1.00 -12.08 -8.56
CA VAL A 130 1.32 -12.59 -7.23
C VAL A 130 0.44 -13.80 -6.95
N VAL A 131 1.08 -14.92 -6.64
CA VAL A 131 0.47 -16.22 -6.36
C VAL A 131 0.57 -16.49 -4.86
N CYS A 132 -0.57 -16.41 -4.19
CA CYS A 132 -0.72 -16.58 -2.75
C CYS A 132 -1.34 -17.97 -2.48
N ARG A 133 -0.55 -18.90 -1.95
CA ARG A 133 -0.95 -20.29 -1.71
C ARG A 133 -1.12 -20.59 -0.22
N GLY A 134 -2.06 -21.47 0.08
CA GLY A 134 -2.35 -21.92 1.43
C GLY A 134 -2.94 -20.79 2.27
N TYR A 135 -4.17 -20.39 1.97
CA TYR A 135 -4.89 -19.41 2.78
C TYR A 135 -5.03 -19.90 4.23
N LYS A 136 -4.58 -19.10 5.19
CA LYS A 136 -4.56 -19.48 6.62
C LYS A 136 -5.94 -19.44 7.29
N ALA A 137 -6.94 -18.81 6.66
CA ALA A 137 -8.30 -18.65 7.17
C ALA A 137 -8.39 -18.32 8.68
N PRO A 138 -7.68 -17.28 9.18
CA PRO A 138 -7.67 -16.99 10.61
C PRO A 138 -9.08 -16.61 11.08
N LYS A 139 -9.47 -17.11 12.26
CA LYS A 139 -10.81 -16.84 12.85
C LYS A 139 -11.11 -15.35 13.00
N ARG A 140 -10.07 -14.53 13.18
CA ARG A 140 -10.14 -13.07 13.25
C ARG A 140 -9.04 -12.48 12.39
N ILE A 141 -9.43 -11.65 11.43
CA ILE A 141 -8.52 -10.84 10.61
C ILE A 141 -8.49 -9.43 11.22
N ASP A 142 -7.30 -8.85 11.36
CA ASP A 142 -7.16 -7.44 11.70
C ASP A 142 -7.73 -6.59 10.55
N ALA A 143 -8.72 -5.74 10.84
CA ALA A 143 -9.36 -4.90 9.83
C ALA A 143 -8.37 -4.01 9.08
N ARG A 144 -7.25 -3.64 9.72
CA ARG A 144 -6.16 -2.85 9.11
C ARG A 144 -5.52 -3.54 7.92
N PHE A 145 -5.56 -4.88 7.84
CA PHE A 145 -5.02 -5.63 6.71
C PHE A 145 -5.86 -5.49 5.44
N LEU A 146 -7.12 -5.06 5.56
CA LEU A 146 -8.07 -4.95 4.45
C LEU A 146 -8.57 -3.51 4.25
N ASP A 147 -7.95 -2.54 4.93
CA ASP A 147 -8.24 -1.11 4.81
C ASP A 147 -7.11 -0.42 4.01
N PRO A 148 -7.39 0.09 2.79
CA PRO A 148 -6.40 0.79 1.98
C PRO A 148 -5.70 1.92 2.73
N LYS A 149 -6.41 2.64 3.60
CA LYS A 149 -5.84 3.77 4.34
C LYS A 149 -4.77 3.34 5.34
N ALA A 150 -4.94 2.16 5.94
CA ALA A 150 -3.97 1.61 6.88
C ALA A 150 -2.81 0.92 6.16
N VAL A 151 -3.09 0.15 5.09
CA VAL A 151 -2.08 -0.61 4.34
C VAL A 151 -1.12 0.33 3.61
N PHE A 152 -1.65 1.39 2.99
CA PHE A 152 -0.86 2.32 2.18
C PHE A 152 -0.51 3.61 2.92
N ALA A 153 -0.66 3.65 4.25
CA ALA A 153 -0.16 4.75 5.06
C ALA A 153 1.35 4.88 4.86
N GLU A 154 1.81 6.08 4.49
CA GLU A 154 3.24 6.33 4.33
C GLU A 154 3.92 6.13 5.69
N LEU A 155 4.90 5.23 5.73
CA LEU A 155 5.78 5.12 6.87
C LEU A 155 6.52 6.45 6.95
N LYS A 156 6.42 7.14 8.10
CA LYS A 156 7.26 8.30 8.35
C LYS A 156 8.70 7.84 8.13
N ASP A 157 9.42 8.52 7.23
CA ASP A 157 10.84 8.26 7.03
C ASP A 157 11.50 8.20 8.41
N GLN A 158 12.39 7.22 8.62
CA GLN A 158 13.29 7.28 9.77
C GLN A 158 13.93 8.66 9.75
N ALA A 159 14.01 9.31 10.91
CA ALA A 159 14.61 10.62 11.04
C ALA A 159 15.89 10.65 10.19
N PRO A 160 16.04 11.63 9.28
CA PRO A 160 17.14 11.62 8.34
C PRO A 160 18.43 11.41 9.11
N ASN A 161 19.31 10.53 8.64
CA ASN A 161 20.61 10.33 9.27
C ASN A 161 21.40 11.65 9.15
N ASN A 162 21.25 12.50 10.17
CA ASN A 162 21.85 13.82 10.20
C ASN A 162 23.36 13.72 10.49
N GLU A 163 23.87 12.57 10.96
CA GLU A 163 25.31 12.36 11.12
C GLU A 163 26.05 12.58 9.80
N ALA A 164 25.55 12.01 8.70
CA ALA A 164 26.15 12.19 7.38
C ALA A 164 26.08 13.65 6.90
N LYS A 165 24.95 14.34 7.17
CA LYS A 165 24.78 15.76 6.79
C LYS A 165 25.70 16.69 7.59
N VAL A 166 25.93 16.40 8.86
CA VAL A 166 26.70 17.25 9.77
C VAL A 166 28.21 16.97 9.65
N TYR A 167 28.62 15.70 9.67
CA TYR A 167 30.04 15.33 9.70
C TYR A 167 30.66 15.16 8.31
N ASN A 168 29.85 14.90 7.27
CA ASN A 168 30.33 14.66 5.91
C ASN A 168 29.44 15.35 4.85
N PRO A 169 29.34 16.69 4.87
CA PRO A 169 28.43 17.41 3.99
C PRO A 169 28.81 17.22 2.51
N GLU A 170 27.97 16.51 1.75
CA GLU A 170 28.14 16.41 0.30
C GLU A 170 27.95 17.79 -0.36
N ILE A 171 28.90 18.20 -1.23
CA ILE A 171 28.75 19.40 -2.06
C ILE A 171 27.77 19.10 -3.21
N LYS A 172 26.48 19.01 -2.93
CA LYS A 172 25.42 18.88 -3.95
C LYS A 172 24.84 20.24 -4.33
N LYS A 173 24.68 20.48 -5.64
CA LYS A 173 23.83 21.57 -6.15
C LYS A 173 22.39 21.31 -5.70
N ARG A 174 21.78 22.27 -4.98
CA ARG A 174 20.38 22.21 -4.53
C ARG A 174 19.46 21.79 -5.70
N LYS A 175 18.83 20.62 -5.59
CA LYS A 175 17.63 20.29 -6.38
C LYS A 175 16.45 20.97 -5.72
N ARG A 176 15.61 21.63 -6.51
CA ARG A 176 14.36 22.24 -6.04
C ARG A 176 13.33 21.13 -5.87
N ASP A 177 13.33 20.48 -4.72
CA ASP A 177 12.17 19.71 -4.28
C ASP A 177 11.17 20.68 -3.62
N GLY A 178 9.89 20.35 -3.71
CA GLY A 178 8.79 21.20 -3.23
C GLY A 178 8.83 21.47 -1.72
N TYR A 179 7.94 22.34 -1.27
CA TYR A 179 7.81 22.74 0.13
C TYR A 179 7.22 21.62 1.00
N GLU A 180 7.64 21.52 2.26
CA GLU A 180 6.95 20.71 3.26
C GLU A 180 5.53 21.26 3.49
N GLU A 181 4.57 20.39 3.79
CA GLU A 181 3.16 20.77 3.92
C GLU A 181 2.99 21.74 5.11
N GLY A 182 2.69 23.01 4.81
CA GLY A 182 2.55 24.08 5.80
C GLY A 182 3.79 24.95 6.04
N ASP A 183 4.95 24.63 5.43
CA ASP A 183 6.17 25.45 5.51
C ASP A 183 6.57 25.99 4.14
N TYR A 184 6.23 27.26 3.88
CA TYR A 184 6.58 27.96 2.64
C TYR A 184 8.05 28.43 2.60
N THR A 185 8.84 28.13 3.61
CA THR A 185 10.22 28.60 3.74
C THR A 185 11.21 27.44 3.82
N LEU A 186 12.15 27.39 2.88
CA LEU A 186 13.28 26.44 2.95
C LEU A 186 14.32 26.82 4.02
N TYR A 187 14.13 27.95 4.71
CA TYR A 187 15.07 28.52 5.68
C TYR A 187 14.46 28.49 7.08
N LYS A 188 14.98 27.58 7.91
CA LYS A 188 14.54 27.34 9.29
C LYS A 188 15.52 27.95 10.30
N GLU A 189 15.01 28.64 11.32
CA GLU A 189 15.79 29.21 12.43
C GLU A 189 15.42 28.51 13.76
N ALA A 190 16.41 28.24 14.61
CA ALA A 190 16.21 27.69 15.97
C ALA A 190 16.95 28.54 17.01
N PRO A 191 16.41 28.75 18.23
CA PRO A 191 17.15 29.34 19.33
C PRO A 191 18.38 28.52 19.72
N ALA A 192 19.48 29.19 20.04
CA ALA A 192 20.70 28.54 20.53
C ALA A 192 20.45 27.80 21.86
N SER A 193 19.51 28.26 22.68
CA SER A 193 19.10 27.56 23.91
C SER A 193 18.47 26.20 23.61
N GLU A 194 17.65 26.10 22.56
CA GLU A 194 17.04 24.84 22.13
C GLU A 194 18.09 23.87 21.62
N PHE A 195 19.11 24.37 20.91
CA PHE A 195 20.27 23.56 20.50
C PHE A 195 21.08 23.01 21.69
N ILE A 196 21.24 23.80 22.75
CA ILE A 196 22.02 23.37 23.93
C ILE A 196 21.23 22.38 24.80
N GLN A 197 19.91 22.52 24.85
CA GLN A 197 19.04 21.76 25.75
C GLN A 197 18.46 20.49 25.12
N THR A 198 18.59 20.28 23.81
CA THR A 198 18.07 19.09 23.14
C THR A 198 18.91 17.85 23.42
N ASP A 199 18.26 16.68 23.48
CA ASP A 199 18.92 15.37 23.52
C ASP A 199 19.41 14.92 22.12
N ASP A 200 18.99 15.60 21.04
CA ASP A 200 19.41 15.35 19.66
C ASP A 200 19.88 16.63 18.96
N PRO A 201 21.12 17.08 19.22
CA PRO A 201 21.69 18.26 18.59
C PRO A 201 21.94 18.07 17.08
N LEU A 202 22.08 16.83 16.63
CA LEU A 202 22.30 16.52 15.21
C LEU A 202 21.04 16.79 14.38
N ALA A 203 19.85 16.54 14.92
CA ALA A 203 18.60 16.95 14.29
C ALA A 203 18.52 18.46 14.05
N ILE A 204 18.97 19.26 15.01
CA ILE A 204 18.96 20.71 14.86
C ILE A 204 20.00 21.16 13.81
N LEU A 205 21.22 20.63 13.87
CA LEU A 205 22.25 20.98 12.88
C LEU A 205 21.93 20.49 11.46
N GLY A 206 21.25 19.35 11.33
CA GLY A 206 20.86 18.80 10.04
C GLY A 206 19.57 19.40 9.44
N GLY A 207 18.74 20.03 10.27
CA GLY A 207 17.42 20.55 9.89
C GLY A 207 17.29 22.07 9.86
N TYR A 208 18.15 22.81 10.55
CA TYR A 208 18.07 24.27 10.66
C TYR A 208 19.23 24.96 9.94
N ASN A 209 18.98 26.20 9.50
CA ASN A 209 19.92 26.97 8.70
C ASN A 209 20.65 28.03 9.53
N LYS A 210 20.08 28.42 10.67
CA LYS A 210 20.64 29.44 11.56
C LYS A 210 20.20 29.22 13.00
N LEU A 211 21.18 29.33 13.89
CA LEU A 211 20.94 29.44 15.31
C LEU A 211 20.80 30.92 15.69
N THR A 212 19.77 31.24 16.47
CA THR A 212 19.51 32.60 16.94
C THR A 212 19.77 32.70 18.43
N TRP A 213 20.36 33.82 18.85
CA TRP A 213 20.57 34.11 20.27
C TRP A 213 19.38 34.85 20.91
N ALA A 214 18.27 34.95 20.18
CA ALA A 214 17.06 35.61 20.65
C ALA A 214 16.26 34.64 21.52
N GLN A 215 16.04 35.02 22.78
CA GLN A 215 15.15 34.27 23.66
C GLN A 215 13.68 34.69 23.42
N PRO A 216 12.73 33.75 23.37
CA PRO A 216 11.31 34.10 23.40
C PRO A 216 11.02 34.83 24.71
N LYS A 217 10.21 35.89 24.67
CA LYS A 217 9.92 36.77 25.82
C LYS A 217 9.33 36.05 27.06
N ASN A 218 8.91 34.79 26.93
CA ASN A 218 8.27 33.99 27.99
C ASN A 218 8.93 32.61 28.23
N GLY A 219 10.19 32.39 27.83
CA GLY A 219 10.92 31.17 28.18
C GLY A 219 11.52 31.27 29.58
N ASP A 220 11.19 30.34 30.47
CA ASP A 220 11.54 30.31 31.88
C ASP A 220 13.00 30.70 32.16
N VAL A 221 13.19 31.74 33.00
CA VAL A 221 14.50 32.31 33.38
C VAL A 221 15.14 31.52 34.54
N ALA A 222 14.53 30.43 34.98
CA ALA A 222 15.03 29.66 36.11
C ALA A 222 15.78 28.41 35.63
N LEU A 223 17.05 28.56 35.22
CA LEU A 223 18.10 27.52 35.29
C LEU A 223 19.48 28.05 34.83
N ALA A 224 19.82 29.29 35.17
CA ALA A 224 21.17 29.83 34.99
C ALA A 224 21.61 30.66 36.20
N ALA A 225 21.81 29.97 37.32
CA ALA A 225 22.75 30.34 38.40
C ALA A 225 23.03 29.08 39.24
#